data_AF-I0JS37-F1
#
_entry.id   AF-I0JS37-F1
#
_cell.length_a   1.000
_cell.length_b   1.000
_cell.length_c   1.000
_cell.angle_alpha   90.00
_cell.angle_beta   90.00
_cell.angle_gamma   90.00
#
_symmetry.space_group_name_H-M   'P 1'
#
loop_
_entity.id
_entity.type
_entity.pdbx_description
1 polymer ?
#
loop_
_entity_poly.entity_id
_entity_poly.type
_entity_poly.pdbx_seq_one_letter_code
_entity_poly.pdbx_strand_id
1 'polypeptide(L)' 'MSWEWTKERGLAMTYRIVGVDDYNIVIEFRKDNKEITFKSYDEAEKYKQLITKEAIIPSKYKLTIKE' A
#
# COMPACT_ATOMS: atom_id res chain seq x y z
N MET A 1 -19.75 25.17 18.74
CA MET A 1 -19.18 25.86 17.57
C MET A 1 -17.76 25.36 17.40
N SER A 2 -17.47 24.89 16.19
CA SER A 2 -16.18 24.62 15.56
C SER A 2 -15.01 24.15 16.42
N TRP A 3 -14.81 22.83 16.42
CA TRP A 3 -13.54 22.18 16.72
C TRP A 3 -12.66 22.26 15.47
N GLU A 4 -11.99 23.39 15.26
CA GLU A 4 -11.03 23.57 14.16
C GLU A 4 -9.64 23.85 14.74
N TRP A 5 -8.90 22.84 15.21
CA TRP A 5 -7.43 22.87 15.28
C TRP A 5 -6.85 21.45 15.42
N THR A 6 -6.81 20.69 14.32
CA THR A 6 -5.80 19.63 14.10
C THR A 6 -5.56 19.48 12.60
N LYS A 7 -5.13 20.55 11.94
CA LYS A 7 -4.43 20.47 10.66
C LYS A 7 -2.93 20.53 10.97
N GLU A 8 -2.15 19.64 10.35
CA GLU A 8 -0.70 19.76 10.06
C GLU A 8 0.35 18.86 10.75
N ARG A 9 0.04 17.91 11.66
CA ARG A 9 1.05 16.90 12.10
C ARG A 9 0.52 15.50 12.41
N GLY A 10 -0.41 15.00 11.62
CA GLY A 10 -0.68 13.57 11.56
C GLY A 10 -0.01 13.01 10.32
N LEU A 11 1.07 12.25 10.46
CA LEU A 11 1.40 11.23 9.46
C LEU A 11 0.15 10.36 9.38
N ALA A 12 -0.73 10.63 8.41
CA ALA A 12 -1.89 9.79 8.17
C ALA A 12 -1.28 8.43 7.85
N MET A 13 -1.40 7.50 8.80
CA MET A 13 -0.86 6.15 8.68
C MET A 13 -1.37 5.60 7.35
N THR A 14 -0.45 5.44 6.40
CA THR A 14 -0.78 5.15 5.01
C THR A 14 -0.21 3.79 4.71
N TYR A 15 -1.10 2.85 4.44
CA TYR A 15 -0.72 1.50 4.11
C TYR A 15 -0.25 1.48 2.67
N ARG A 16 0.80 0.72 2.40
CA ARG A 16 1.28 0.47 1.03
C ARG A 16 1.49 -1.01 0.83
N ILE A 17 1.28 -1.46 -0.39
CA ILE A 17 1.55 -2.83 -0.77
C ILE A 17 2.97 -2.85 -1.34
N VAL A 18 3.76 -3.83 -0.94
CA VAL A 18 5.10 -4.07 -1.50
C VAL A 18 5.26 -5.54 -1.84
N GLY A 19 5.96 -5.81 -2.94
CA GLY A 19 6.42 -7.16 -3.24
C GLY A 19 7.79 -7.37 -2.59
N VAL A 20 7.97 -8.50 -1.91
CA VAL A 20 9.25 -8.89 -1.30
C VAL A 20 9.66 -10.23 -1.88
N ASP A 21 10.87 -10.34 -2.41
CA ASP A 21 11.42 -11.62 -2.89
C ASP A 21 12.24 -12.35 -1.80
N ASP A 22 12.73 -13.54 -2.15
CA ASP A 22 13.54 -14.38 -1.26
C ASP A 22 14.87 -13.72 -0.83
N TYR A 23 15.34 -12.70 -1.56
CA TYR A 23 16.53 -11.93 -1.26
C TYR A 23 16.21 -10.63 -0.48
N ASN A 24 14.97 -10.45 -0.02
CA ASN A 24 14.47 -9.24 0.62
C ASN A 24 14.50 -7.98 -0.27
N ILE A 25 14.52 -8.15 -1.59
CA ILE A 25 14.35 -7.02 -2.51
C ILE A 25 12.89 -6.58 -2.45
N VAL A 26 12.69 -5.29 -2.18
CA VAL A 26 11.37 -4.67 -2.04
C VAL A 26 11.02 -3.94 -3.33
N ILE A 27 9.90 -4.31 -3.97
CA ILE A 27 9.30 -3.58 -5.08
C ILE A 27 8.09 -2.78 -4.62
N GLU A 28 8.04 -1.50 -4.98
CA GLU A 28 6.93 -0.60 -4.68
C GLU A 28 5.95 -0.59 -5.85
N PHE A 29 4.64 -0.66 -5.56
CA PHE A 29 3.62 -0.53 -6.59
C PHE A 29 3.32 0.93 -6.88
N ARG A 30 3.45 1.29 -8.16
CA ARG A 30 3.12 2.62 -8.67
C ARG A 30 2.09 2.50 -9.78
N LYS A 31 1.10 3.39 -9.76
CA LYS A 31 0.12 3.56 -10.82
C LYS A 31 0.28 4.97 -11.37
N ASP A 32 0.45 5.10 -12.69
CA ASP A 32 0.65 6.41 -13.35
C ASP A 32 1.80 7.23 -12.73
N ASN A 33 2.93 6.56 -12.42
CA ASN A 33 4.09 7.12 -11.70
C ASN A 33 3.81 7.66 -10.29
N LYS A 34 2.65 7.35 -9.69
CA LYS A 34 2.31 7.71 -8.32
C LYS A 34 2.34 6.46 -7.43
N GLU A 35 2.90 6.62 -6.23
CA GLU A 35 2.85 5.58 -5.20
C GLU A 35 1.38 5.28 -4.84
N ILE A 36 1.05 4.00 -4.74
CA ILE A 36 -0.27 3.57 -4.32
C ILE A 36 -0.27 3.44 -2.79
N THR A 37 -0.91 4.40 -2.14
CA THR A 37 -1.08 4.44 -0.67
C THR A 37 -2.56 4.35 -0.31
N PHE A 38 -2.87 3.66 0.79
CA PHE A 38 -4.23 3.42 1.28
C PHE A 38 -4.39 4.01 2.68
N LYS A 39 -5.60 4.46 3.02
CA LYS A 39 -5.88 5.04 4.34
C LYS A 39 -6.18 3.98 5.40
N SER A 40 -6.50 2.77 4.97
CA SER A 40 -6.84 1.65 5.84
C SER A 40 -6.21 0.36 5.35
N TYR A 41 -5.92 -0.54 6.31
CA TYR A 41 -5.40 -1.87 6.01
C TYR A 41 -6.39 -2.68 5.16
N ASP A 42 -7.70 -2.55 5.43
CA ASP A 42 -8.77 -3.23 4.69
C ASP A 42 -8.78 -2.84 3.20
N GLU A 43 -8.61 -1.55 2.89
CA GLU A 43 -8.47 -1.10 1.49
C GLU A 43 -7.23 -1.68 0.81
N ALA A 44 -6.09 -1.70 1.53
CA ALA A 44 -4.85 -2.29 1.02
C ALA A 44 -4.99 -3.81 0.80
N GLU A 45 -5.70 -4.51 1.68
CA GLU A 45 -5.93 -5.95 1.55
C GLU A 45 -6.85 -6.29 0.37
N LYS A 46 -7.96 -5.56 0.20
CA LYS A 46 -8.84 -5.69 -0.96
C LYS A 46 -8.08 -5.47 -2.27
N TYR A 47 -7.24 -4.43 -2.31
CA TYR A 47 -6.43 -4.15 -3.50
C TYR A 47 -5.36 -5.23 -3.73
N LYS A 48 -4.71 -5.73 -2.67
CA LYS A 48 -3.77 -6.86 -2.75
C LYS A 48 -4.44 -8.11 -3.33
N GLN A 49 -5.65 -8.43 -2.90
CA GLN A 49 -6.40 -9.57 -3.43
C GLN A 49 -6.73 -9.39 -4.91
N LEU A 50 -7.14 -8.18 -5.32
CA LEU A 50 -7.42 -7.84 -6.71
C LEU A 50 -6.20 -8.07 -7.61
N ILE A 51 -5.05 -7.45 -7.28
CA ILE A 51 -3.84 -7.56 -8.10
C ILE A 51 -3.23 -8.96 -8.10
N THR A 52 -3.44 -9.73 -7.02
CA THR A 52 -3.05 -11.15 -6.96
C THR A 52 -3.92 -11.97 -7.90
N LYS A 53 -5.24 -11.74 -7.89
CA LYS A 53 -6.20 -12.44 -8.76
C LYS A 53 -5.97 -12.14 -10.25
N GLU A 54 -5.62 -10.89 -10.57
CA GLU A 54 -5.32 -10.48 -11.94
C GLU A 54 -3.94 -10.93 -12.44
N ALA A 55 -3.16 -11.64 -11.60
CA ALA A 55 -1.80 -12.10 -11.91
C ALA A 55 -0.86 -10.99 -12.44
N ILE A 56 -1.09 -9.74 -12.00
CA ILE A 56 -0.33 -8.55 -12.42
C ILE A 56 1.13 -8.67 -11.97
N ILE A 57 1.38 -9.43 -10.90
CA ILE A 57 2.66 -9.46 -10.20
C ILE A 57 3.32 -10.81 -10.41
N PRO A 58 4.61 -10.85 -10.85
CA PRO A 58 5.35 -12.09 -10.97
C PRO A 58 5.36 -12.90 -9.67
N SER A 59 5.11 -14.21 -9.76
CA SER A 59 4.99 -15.11 -8.59
C SER A 59 6.24 -15.18 -7.70
N LYS A 60 7.40 -14.66 -8.15
CA LYS A 60 8.63 -14.54 -7.36
C LYS A 60 8.53 -13.53 -6.21
N TYR A 61 7.50 -12.67 -6.19
CA TYR A 61 7.30 -11.68 -5.14
C TYR A 61 6.15 -12.06 -4.22
N LYS A 62 6.42 -12.07 -2.92
CA LYS A 62 5.40 -12.16 -1.88
C LYS A 62 4.84 -10.78 -1.56
N LEU A 63 3.52 -10.63 -1.64
CA LEU A 63 2.86 -9.36 -1.36
C LEU A 63 2.60 -9.14 0.12
N THR A 64 3.15 -8.05 0.63
CA THR A 64 3.06 -7.62 2.03
C THR A 64 2.51 -6.20 2.11
N ILE A 65 1.69 -5.94 3.12
CA ILE A 65 1.21 -4.58 3.44
C ILE A 65 2.14 -4.01 4.50
N LYS A 66 2.62 -2.78 4.29
CA LYS A 66 3.46 -2.02 5.23
C LYS A 66 2.81 -0.70 5.60
N GLU A 67 3.07 -0.23 6.82
CA GLU A 67 2.74 1.11 7.33
C GLU A 67 3.84 2.14 7.05
#